data_AF-A0A7J7Q7M2-F1
#
_entry.id   AF-A0A7J7Q7M2-F1
#
_cell.length_a   1.000
_cell.length_b   1.000
_cell.length_c   1.000
_cell.angle_alpha   90.00
_cell.angle_beta   90.00
_cell.angle_gamma   90.00
#
_symmetry.space_group_name_H-M   'P 1'
#
loop_
_entity.id
_entity.type
_entity.pdbx_description
1 polymer ?
#
loop_
_entity_poly.entity_id
_entity_poly.type
_entity_poly.pdbx_seq_one_letter_code
_entity_poly.pdbx_strand_id
1 'polypeptide(L)'
;MAMSGYTVVNTDISKVVITQMKERHAKYPNLAYCVSDCRDMPEFRDCQFGHVLDKGTIDALLCCKQGTANVMRMLQEAYRVLQPGGSFLLVTLGDPTRRLPLLLDPCLQWKVSLLLLPKISVACQAYVDGKPINDTVKPIDAEGPYAVLDPETIVGLPEGVQYSNYFFAYVCKKQPLQLPQAQGQKAQLPDGWVAGSKELFQKLQKELGLPEDLLAKGRRTRVMVVPAGSAAAGLHGTQRHGSSSSGSAGAGSSSTQGTAAQQRAASMHAPDELRD
;
A
#
# COMPACT_ATOMS: atom_id res chain seq x y z
N MET A 1 3.03 -14.20 -8.67
CA MET A 1 3.86 -12.97 -8.58
C MET A 1 5.04 -13.01 -9.53
N ALA A 2 6.06 -13.85 -9.33
CA ALA A 2 7.24 -13.89 -10.22
C ALA A 2 6.89 -14.17 -11.70
N MET A 3 6.03 -15.15 -11.97
CA MET A 3 5.53 -15.43 -13.33
C MET A 3 4.74 -14.27 -13.95
N SER A 4 4.23 -13.36 -13.12
CA SER A 4 3.48 -12.17 -13.53
C SER A 4 4.39 -10.93 -13.67
N GLY A 5 5.71 -11.11 -13.65
CA GLY A 5 6.70 -10.05 -13.87
C GLY A 5 7.19 -9.30 -12.62
N TYR A 6 6.71 -9.65 -11.43
CA TYR A 6 7.16 -8.98 -10.20
C TYR A 6 8.52 -9.50 -9.74
N THR A 7 9.38 -8.62 -9.24
CA THR A 7 10.57 -9.00 -8.46
C THR A 7 10.17 -9.28 -7.02
N VAL A 8 10.47 -10.48 -6.53
CA VAL A 8 10.03 -10.95 -5.21
C VAL A 8 11.23 -11.45 -4.41
N VAL A 9 11.33 -11.01 -3.17
CA VAL A 9 12.28 -11.55 -2.18
C VAL A 9 11.47 -12.23 -1.09
N ASN A 10 11.76 -13.49 -0.83
CA ASN A 10 11.12 -14.27 0.24
C ASN A 10 12.13 -14.48 1.36
N THR A 11 11.64 -14.47 2.60
CA THR A 11 12.45 -14.72 3.79
C THR A 11 11.82 -15.76 4.68
N ASP A 12 12.67 -16.50 5.40
CA ASP A 12 12.29 -17.45 6.44
C ASP A 12 13.51 -17.67 7.36
N ILE A 13 13.28 -17.92 8.65
CA ILE A 13 14.36 -18.25 9.59
C ILE A 13 15.00 -19.63 9.29
N SER A 14 14.26 -20.50 8.60
CA SER A 14 14.68 -21.87 8.29
C SER A 14 15.61 -21.90 7.07
N LYS A 15 16.90 -22.09 7.35
CA LYS A 15 17.91 -22.35 6.31
C LYS A 15 17.57 -23.55 5.42
N VAL A 16 16.92 -24.57 6.00
CA VAL A 16 16.51 -25.78 5.26
C VAL A 16 15.46 -25.42 4.21
N VAL A 17 14.40 -24.70 4.58
CA VAL A 17 13.34 -24.28 3.65
C VAL A 17 13.90 -23.35 2.58
N ILE A 18 14.73 -22.38 2.97
CA ILE A 18 15.35 -21.45 2.01
C ILE A 18 16.20 -22.18 0.98
N THR A 19 17.00 -23.18 1.40
CA THR A 19 17.82 -23.98 0.46
C THR A 19 16.93 -24.73 -0.53
N GLN A 20 15.91 -25.43 -0.02
CA GLN A 20 14.97 -26.18 -0.86
C GLN A 20 14.20 -25.28 -1.84
N MET A 21 13.77 -24.09 -1.41
CA MET A 21 13.02 -23.18 -2.27
C MET A 21 13.90 -22.53 -3.35
N LYS A 22 15.18 -22.26 -3.05
CA LYS A 22 16.15 -21.81 -4.07
C LYS A 22 16.32 -22.85 -5.18
N GLU A 23 16.54 -24.10 -4.81
CA GLU A 23 16.71 -25.19 -5.77
C GLU A 23 15.45 -25.40 -6.62
N ARG A 24 14.28 -25.48 -5.96
CA ARG A 24 12.99 -25.68 -6.64
C ARG A 24 12.66 -24.59 -7.65
N HIS A 25 13.08 -23.35 -7.38
CA HIS A 25 12.71 -22.18 -8.17
C HIS A 25 13.87 -21.52 -8.90
N ALA A 26 15.01 -22.23 -9.07
CA ALA A 26 16.22 -21.70 -9.69
C ALA A 26 16.02 -21.12 -11.10
N LYS A 27 14.98 -21.57 -11.81
CA LYS A 27 14.60 -21.08 -13.15
C LYS A 27 13.97 -19.68 -13.18
N TYR A 28 13.62 -19.10 -12.02
CA TYR A 28 12.96 -17.79 -11.93
C TYR A 28 13.93 -16.71 -11.42
N PRO A 29 14.60 -15.95 -12.30
CA PRO A 29 15.65 -15.01 -11.90
C PRO A 29 15.15 -13.82 -11.07
N ASN A 30 13.85 -13.50 -11.16
CA ASN A 30 13.19 -12.45 -10.41
C ASN A 30 12.61 -12.92 -9.05
N LEU A 31 12.91 -14.15 -8.63
CA LEU A 31 12.44 -14.73 -7.38
C LEU A 31 13.62 -15.13 -6.48
N ALA A 32 13.87 -14.33 -5.45
CA ALA A 32 14.95 -14.53 -4.50
C ALA A 32 14.45 -15.11 -3.16
N TYR A 33 15.37 -15.77 -2.46
CA TYR A 33 15.14 -16.35 -1.14
C TYR A 33 16.32 -16.00 -0.23
N CYS A 34 16.07 -15.55 1.00
CA CYS A 34 17.09 -15.21 1.98
C CYS A 34 16.73 -15.82 3.35
N VAL A 35 17.74 -16.30 4.09
CA VAL A 35 17.53 -16.67 5.49
C VAL A 35 17.50 -15.39 6.30
N SER A 36 16.42 -15.13 7.01
CA SER A 36 16.22 -13.88 7.74
C SER A 36 15.14 -14.02 8.81
N ASP A 37 15.31 -13.31 9.93
CA ASP A 37 14.30 -13.20 10.98
C ASP A 37 13.43 -11.97 10.70
N CYS A 38 12.14 -12.18 10.46
CA CYS A 38 11.21 -11.08 10.19
C CYS A 38 11.11 -10.03 11.33
N ARG A 39 11.64 -10.33 12.52
CA ARG A 39 11.71 -9.40 13.67
C ARG A 39 12.92 -8.46 13.63
N ASP A 40 13.92 -8.76 12.81
CA ASP A 40 15.14 -7.96 12.59
C ASP A 40 15.79 -8.35 11.25
N MET A 41 15.63 -7.51 10.23
CA MET A 41 16.06 -7.78 8.85
C MET A 41 17.19 -6.82 8.40
N PRO A 42 18.41 -6.92 8.96
CA PRO A 42 19.51 -5.99 8.69
C PRO A 42 20.03 -6.06 7.25
N GLU A 43 19.78 -7.15 6.53
CA GLU A 43 20.11 -7.30 5.11
C GLU A 43 19.24 -6.41 4.19
N PHE A 44 18.14 -5.85 4.70
CA PHE A 44 17.28 -4.95 3.95
C PHE A 44 17.39 -3.51 4.44
N ARG A 45 17.44 -2.59 3.48
CA ARG A 45 17.45 -1.15 3.75
C ARG A 45 16.05 -0.66 4.09
N ASP A 46 16.02 0.46 4.79
CA ASP A 46 14.80 1.21 4.99
C ASP A 46 14.18 1.58 3.64
N CYS A 47 12.86 1.51 3.55
CA CYS A 47 12.11 1.88 2.35
C CYS A 47 12.58 1.14 1.08
N GLN A 48 13.01 -0.12 1.20
CA GLN A 48 13.46 -0.93 0.07
C GLN A 48 12.31 -1.49 -0.78
N PHE A 49 11.16 -1.81 -0.17
CA PHE A 49 10.08 -2.54 -0.84
C PHE A 49 8.82 -1.69 -1.02
N GLY A 50 8.19 -1.77 -2.20
CA GLY A 50 6.88 -1.15 -2.43
C GLY A 50 5.73 -1.91 -1.74
N HIS A 51 5.90 -3.22 -1.55
CA HIS A 51 4.91 -4.08 -0.91
C HIS A 51 5.60 -5.13 -0.03
N VAL A 52 4.99 -5.44 1.11
CA VAL A 52 5.40 -6.52 2.01
C VAL A 52 4.19 -7.42 2.23
N LEU A 53 4.39 -8.73 2.23
CA LEU A 53 3.30 -9.71 2.40
C LEU A 53 3.63 -10.62 3.58
N ASP A 54 2.66 -10.85 4.44
CA ASP A 54 2.70 -11.95 5.41
C ASP A 54 1.48 -12.86 5.23
N LYS A 55 1.71 -14.17 5.33
CA LYS A 55 0.65 -15.17 5.38
C LYS A 55 0.95 -16.16 6.50
N GLY A 56 0.32 -15.97 7.65
CA GLY A 56 0.38 -16.91 8.77
C GLY A 56 1.65 -16.84 9.63
N THR A 57 2.67 -16.06 9.27
CA THR A 57 3.88 -15.93 10.13
C THR A 57 3.52 -15.20 11.42
N ILE A 58 2.69 -14.16 11.32
CA ILE A 58 2.20 -13.45 12.50
C ILE A 58 1.35 -14.35 13.42
N ASP A 59 0.68 -15.38 12.88
CA ASP A 59 -0.06 -16.38 13.66
C ASP A 59 0.92 -17.28 14.42
N ALA A 60 1.98 -17.76 13.75
CA ALA A 60 3.02 -18.56 14.38
C ALA A 60 3.77 -17.80 15.49
N LEU A 61 4.07 -16.52 15.29
CA LEU A 61 4.73 -15.68 16.29
C LEU A 61 3.87 -15.48 17.55
N LEU A 62 2.55 -15.32 17.41
CA LEU A 62 1.67 -15.17 18.56
C LEU A 62 1.60 -16.41 19.44
N CYS A 63 1.82 -17.60 18.88
CA CYS A 63 1.87 -18.85 19.65
C CYS A 63 3.16 -19.01 20.49
N CYS A 64 4.17 -18.15 20.27
CA CYS A 64 5.45 -18.21 20.97
C CYS A 64 5.40 -17.46 22.31
N LYS A 65 6.36 -17.76 23.20
CA LYS A 65 6.61 -16.92 24.39
C LYS A 65 6.87 -15.48 23.95
N GLN A 66 6.28 -14.51 24.64
CA GLN A 66 6.34 -13.08 24.28
C GLN A 66 5.80 -12.79 22.87
N GLY A 67 4.79 -13.54 22.42
CA GLY A 67 4.23 -13.45 21.06
C GLY A 67 3.88 -12.03 20.62
N THR A 68 3.19 -11.26 21.47
CA THR A 68 2.85 -9.85 21.18
C THR A 68 4.10 -8.99 20.92
N ALA A 69 5.13 -9.11 21.76
CA ALA A 69 6.37 -8.34 21.58
C ALA A 69 7.11 -8.75 20.30
N ASN A 70 7.12 -10.05 19.96
CA ASN A 70 7.72 -10.54 18.72
C ASN A 70 6.96 -10.02 17.50
N VAL A 71 5.63 -10.01 17.53
CA VAL A 71 4.80 -9.45 16.47
C VAL A 71 5.03 -7.96 16.31
N MET A 72 5.14 -7.20 17.40
CA MET A 72 5.43 -5.76 17.31
C MET A 72 6.78 -5.49 16.63
N ARG A 73 7.82 -6.27 16.94
CA ARG A 73 9.11 -6.16 16.21
C ARG A 73 8.96 -6.49 14.72
N MET A 74 8.22 -7.55 14.38
CA MET A 74 7.94 -7.89 12.98
C MET A 74 7.19 -6.77 12.25
N LEU A 75 6.17 -6.19 12.87
CA LEU A 75 5.39 -5.09 12.27
C LEU A 75 6.23 -3.82 12.10
N GLN A 76 7.09 -3.50 13.06
CA GLN A 76 8.03 -2.38 12.96
C GLN A 76 9.06 -2.60 11.85
N GLU A 77 9.60 -3.81 11.71
CA GLU A 77 10.51 -4.14 10.61
C GLU A 77 9.81 -4.11 9.25
N ALA A 78 8.60 -4.67 9.14
CA ALA A 78 7.79 -4.56 7.94
C ALA A 78 7.51 -3.09 7.59
N TYR A 79 7.19 -2.25 8.58
CA TYR A 79 7.02 -0.82 8.41
C TYR A 79 8.31 -0.13 7.94
N ARG A 80 9.47 -0.47 8.52
CA ARG A 80 10.78 0.11 8.19
C ARG A 80 11.16 -0.15 6.74
N VAL A 81 11.11 -1.41 6.31
CA VAL A 81 11.52 -1.80 4.94
C VAL A 81 10.53 -1.37 3.87
N LEU A 82 9.29 -1.03 4.24
CA LEU A 82 8.26 -0.57 3.32
C LEU A 82 8.47 0.89 2.92
N GLN A 83 8.37 1.18 1.63
CA GLN A 83 8.44 2.53 1.08
C GLN A 83 7.27 3.39 1.58
N PRO A 84 7.44 4.72 1.67
CA PRO A 84 6.32 5.64 1.88
C PRO A 84 5.28 5.46 0.78
N GLY A 85 4.01 5.35 1.17
CA GLY A 85 2.93 5.01 0.23
C GLY A 85 2.90 3.53 -0.19
N GLY A 86 3.81 2.69 0.30
CA GLY A 86 3.78 1.24 0.12
C GLY A 86 2.66 0.57 0.94
N SER A 87 2.39 -0.70 0.66
CA SER A 87 1.38 -1.48 1.39
C SER A 87 1.98 -2.74 2.03
N PHE A 88 1.65 -2.99 3.29
CA PHE A 88 1.79 -4.30 3.92
C PHE A 88 0.45 -5.05 3.82
N LEU A 89 0.47 -6.27 3.26
CA LEU A 89 -0.69 -7.14 3.17
C LEU A 89 -0.50 -8.30 4.15
N LEU A 90 -1.35 -8.36 5.16
CA LEU A 90 -1.38 -9.45 6.12
C LEU A 90 -2.55 -10.38 5.82
N VAL A 91 -2.29 -11.68 5.65
CA VAL A 91 -3.32 -12.74 5.59
C VAL A 91 -3.20 -13.62 6.82
N THR A 92 -4.27 -13.74 7.61
CA THR A 92 -4.22 -14.33 8.95
C THR A 92 -5.53 -15.00 9.36
N LEU A 93 -5.45 -15.88 10.37
CA LEU A 93 -6.61 -16.45 11.07
C LEU A 93 -7.18 -15.51 12.16
N GLY A 94 -6.46 -14.44 12.49
CA GLY A 94 -6.87 -13.46 13.49
C GLY A 94 -7.97 -12.54 12.97
N ASP A 95 -9.13 -12.59 13.62
CA ASP A 95 -10.24 -11.67 13.37
C ASP A 95 -9.92 -10.24 13.87
N PRO A 96 -10.72 -9.23 13.49
CA PRO A 96 -10.42 -7.84 13.78
C PRO A 96 -10.21 -7.53 15.26
N THR A 97 -10.92 -8.21 16.16
CA THR A 97 -10.81 -7.96 17.61
C THR A 97 -9.42 -8.29 18.15
N ARG A 98 -8.71 -9.24 17.51
CA ARG A 98 -7.37 -9.68 17.92
C ARG A 98 -6.25 -9.01 17.14
N ARG A 99 -6.50 -8.59 15.89
CA ARG A 99 -5.46 -8.03 15.00
C ARG A 99 -5.40 -6.51 15.02
N LEU A 100 -6.54 -5.82 15.09
CA LEU A 100 -6.56 -4.36 15.05
C LEU A 100 -5.80 -3.70 16.21
N PRO A 101 -5.81 -4.22 17.47
CA PRO A 101 -4.99 -3.65 18.53
C PRO A 101 -3.48 -3.64 18.25
N LEU A 102 -2.99 -4.58 17.43
CA LEU A 102 -1.58 -4.67 17.03
C LEU A 102 -1.29 -3.80 15.79
N LEU A 103 -2.21 -3.82 14.83
CA LEU A 103 -2.04 -3.11 13.55
C LEU A 103 -2.28 -1.61 13.66
N LEU A 104 -3.01 -1.15 14.68
CA LEU A 104 -3.28 0.27 14.93
C LEU A 104 -2.37 0.87 16.00
N ASP A 105 -1.26 0.19 16.34
CA ASP A 105 -0.26 0.75 17.24
C ASP A 105 0.23 2.12 16.72
N PRO A 106 0.28 3.17 17.56
CA PRO A 106 0.68 4.51 17.13
C PRO A 106 2.07 4.61 16.48
N CYS A 107 2.99 3.67 16.75
CA CYS A 107 4.29 3.65 16.07
C CYS A 107 4.18 3.28 14.58
N LEU A 108 3.08 2.63 14.19
CA LEU A 108 2.80 2.16 12.84
C LEU A 108 1.88 3.18 12.14
N GLN A 109 2.47 4.26 11.63
CA GLN A 109 1.75 5.32 10.93
C GLN A 109 1.29 4.90 9.52
N TRP A 110 0.37 3.93 9.47
CA TRP A 110 -0.31 3.46 8.26
C TRP A 110 -1.82 3.49 8.43
N LYS A 111 -2.57 3.44 7.33
CA LYS A 111 -4.03 3.28 7.34
C LYS A 111 -4.38 1.81 7.14
N VAL A 112 -5.34 1.28 7.87
CA VAL A 112 -5.73 -0.13 7.80
C VAL A 112 -7.06 -0.29 7.07
N SER A 113 -7.16 -1.31 6.23
CA SER A 113 -8.42 -1.76 5.64
C SER A 113 -8.56 -3.27 5.78
N LEU A 114 -9.77 -3.72 6.07
CA LEU A 114 -10.12 -5.12 6.27
C LEU A 114 -10.71 -5.71 4.99
N LEU A 115 -10.27 -6.92 4.64
CA LEU A 115 -10.87 -7.78 3.65
C LEU A 115 -11.32 -9.07 4.35
N LEU A 116 -12.58 -9.45 4.17
CA LEU A 116 -13.06 -10.76 4.62
C LEU A 116 -12.84 -11.75 3.49
N LEU A 117 -12.23 -12.89 3.81
CA LEU A 117 -11.97 -13.97 2.86
C LEU A 117 -12.89 -15.14 3.21
N PRO A 118 -13.99 -15.36 2.48
CA PRO A 118 -14.92 -16.44 2.79
C PRO A 118 -14.21 -17.79 2.86
N LYS A 119 -14.46 -18.56 3.93
CA LYS A 119 -14.02 -19.95 3.99
C LYS A 119 -14.78 -20.75 2.95
N ILE A 120 -14.07 -21.62 2.25
CA ILE A 120 -14.66 -22.52 1.27
C ILE A 120 -15.65 -23.41 2.00
N SER A 121 -16.92 -23.33 1.64
CA SER A 121 -17.92 -24.26 2.16
C SER A 121 -17.63 -25.67 1.67
N VAL A 122 -18.04 -26.68 2.42
CA VAL A 122 -17.86 -28.10 2.05
C VAL A 122 -18.41 -28.40 0.65
N ALA A 123 -19.44 -27.68 0.23
CA ALA A 123 -20.05 -27.81 -1.10
C ALA A 123 -19.15 -27.35 -2.26
N CYS A 124 -18.18 -26.46 -2.00
CA CYS A 124 -17.27 -25.90 -3.01
C CYS A 124 -15.84 -26.44 -2.89
N GLN A 125 -15.61 -27.44 -2.03
CA GLN A 125 -14.30 -27.98 -1.73
C GLN A 125 -13.76 -28.79 -2.93
N ALA A 126 -12.55 -28.48 -3.38
CA ALA A 126 -11.91 -29.26 -4.43
C ALA A 126 -11.40 -30.61 -3.89
N TYR A 127 -11.29 -31.60 -4.75
CA TYR A 127 -10.77 -32.92 -4.42
C TYR A 127 -9.58 -33.26 -5.30
N VAL A 128 -8.52 -33.81 -4.69
CA VAL A 128 -7.37 -34.38 -5.39
C VAL A 128 -7.19 -35.81 -4.87
N ASP A 129 -7.15 -36.77 -5.78
CA ASP A 129 -7.05 -38.21 -5.46
C ASP A 129 -8.11 -38.69 -4.43
N GLY A 130 -9.34 -38.17 -4.55
CA GLY A 130 -10.45 -38.50 -3.65
C GLY A 130 -10.36 -37.88 -2.26
N LYS A 131 -9.34 -37.07 -1.97
CA LYS A 131 -9.20 -36.33 -0.71
C LYS A 131 -9.60 -34.87 -0.89
N PRO A 132 -10.45 -34.33 0.00
CA PRO A 132 -10.79 -32.92 -0.06
C PRO A 132 -9.54 -32.09 0.25
N ILE A 133 -9.23 -31.14 -0.63
CA ILE A 133 -8.18 -30.14 -0.38
C ILE A 133 -8.85 -28.86 0.09
N ASN A 134 -8.22 -28.16 1.04
CA ASN A 134 -8.68 -26.84 1.46
C ASN A 134 -8.18 -25.77 0.49
N ASP A 135 -8.51 -25.97 -0.79
CA ASP A 135 -8.08 -25.14 -1.89
C ASP A 135 -9.24 -24.98 -2.88
N THR A 136 -9.23 -23.87 -3.61
CA THR A 136 -10.22 -23.58 -4.64
C THR A 136 -9.58 -23.66 -6.03
N VAL A 137 -10.34 -24.16 -7.00
CA VAL A 137 -9.93 -24.11 -8.42
C VAL A 137 -10.06 -22.68 -8.98
N LYS A 138 -10.81 -21.81 -8.29
CA LYS A 138 -11.05 -20.40 -8.66
C LYS A 138 -10.54 -19.48 -7.54
N PRO A 139 -10.06 -18.27 -7.84
CA PRO A 139 -9.73 -17.28 -6.82
C PRO A 139 -10.92 -17.04 -5.86
N ILE A 140 -10.62 -16.78 -4.59
CA ILE A 140 -11.63 -16.41 -3.59
C ILE A 140 -12.02 -14.95 -3.83
N ASP A 141 -13.32 -14.70 -3.94
CA ASP A 141 -13.86 -13.35 -3.96
C ASP A 141 -13.85 -12.78 -2.54
N ALA A 142 -12.96 -11.83 -2.30
CA ALA A 142 -12.85 -11.14 -1.01
C ALA A 142 -13.98 -10.11 -0.86
N GLU A 143 -14.58 -10.03 0.34
CA GLU A 143 -15.51 -8.96 0.68
C GLU A 143 -14.75 -7.74 1.25
N GLY A 144 -15.15 -6.54 0.83
CA GLY A 144 -14.48 -5.28 1.18
C GLY A 144 -13.76 -4.62 -0.01
N PRO A 145 -12.75 -3.77 0.22
CA PRO A 145 -12.15 -3.44 1.52
C PRO A 145 -13.04 -2.55 2.40
N TYR A 146 -13.12 -2.88 3.69
CA TYR A 146 -13.77 -2.07 4.71
C TYR A 146 -12.75 -1.16 5.40
N ALA A 147 -13.04 0.12 5.53
CA ALA A 147 -12.13 1.07 6.16
C ALA A 147 -12.15 0.91 7.69
N VAL A 148 -10.98 0.80 8.31
CA VAL A 148 -10.84 0.73 9.77
C VAL A 148 -10.48 2.11 10.29
N LEU A 149 -11.31 2.67 11.18
CA LEU A 149 -11.05 3.97 11.81
C LEU A 149 -10.31 3.80 13.14
N ASP A 150 -10.74 2.83 13.93
CA ASP A 150 -10.19 2.47 15.24
C ASP A 150 -10.46 0.97 15.50
N PRO A 151 -9.97 0.38 16.61
CA PRO A 151 -10.15 -1.05 16.89
C PRO A 151 -11.60 -1.54 16.97
N GLU A 152 -12.57 -0.65 17.20
CA GLU A 152 -13.98 -0.97 17.39
C GLU A 152 -14.85 -0.52 16.20
N THR A 153 -14.34 0.40 15.37
CA THR A 153 -15.09 1.03 14.28
C THR A 153 -14.57 0.62 12.89
N ILE A 154 -15.32 -0.24 12.22
CA ILE A 154 -15.08 -0.68 10.83
C ILE A 154 -16.22 -0.21 9.93
N VAL A 155 -15.94 0.71 9.01
CA VAL A 155 -16.95 1.38 8.18
C VAL A 155 -17.44 0.45 7.07
N GLY A 156 -18.76 0.28 7.01
CA GLY A 156 -19.44 -0.49 5.97
C GLY A 156 -19.39 -2.00 6.16
N LEU A 157 -18.83 -2.49 7.27
CA LEU A 157 -18.89 -3.91 7.62
C LEU A 157 -20.36 -4.27 7.93
N PRO A 158 -20.92 -5.35 7.33
CA PRO A 158 -22.28 -5.76 7.62
C PRO A 158 -22.49 -6.07 9.12
N GLU A 159 -23.66 -5.74 9.65
CA GLU A 159 -24.01 -6.13 11.01
C GLU A 159 -24.16 -7.66 11.12
N GLY A 160 -23.75 -8.23 12.25
CA GLY A 160 -23.90 -9.66 12.52
C GLY A 160 -22.95 -10.58 11.74
N VAL A 161 -21.86 -10.06 11.17
CA VAL A 161 -20.82 -10.89 10.51
C VAL A 161 -20.30 -11.95 11.47
N GLN A 162 -20.46 -13.21 11.09
CA GLN A 162 -19.90 -14.34 11.82
C GLN A 162 -18.45 -14.59 11.38
N TYR A 163 -17.49 -14.05 12.15
CA TYR A 163 -16.06 -14.20 11.89
C TYR A 163 -15.58 -15.66 11.74
N SER A 164 -16.29 -16.63 12.30
CA SER A 164 -16.00 -18.06 12.11
C SER A 164 -16.04 -18.49 10.64
N ASN A 165 -16.76 -17.78 9.78
CA ASN A 165 -16.94 -18.12 8.37
C ASN A 165 -15.85 -17.54 7.46
N TYR A 166 -14.88 -16.81 8.03
CA TYR A 166 -13.88 -16.07 7.25
C TYR A 166 -12.45 -16.37 7.70
N PHE A 167 -11.54 -16.29 6.74
CA PHE A 167 -10.17 -15.84 7.00
C PHE A 167 -10.11 -14.32 6.80
N PHE A 168 -9.02 -13.68 7.24
CA PHE A 168 -8.93 -12.23 7.23
C PHE A 168 -7.69 -11.79 6.45
N ALA A 169 -7.85 -10.71 5.70
CA ALA A 169 -6.74 -9.97 5.17
C ALA A 169 -6.79 -8.50 5.61
N TYR A 170 -5.65 -7.94 5.98
CA TYR A 170 -5.50 -6.54 6.37
C TYR A 170 -4.53 -5.87 5.41
N VAL A 171 -4.98 -4.77 4.81
CA VAL A 171 -4.16 -3.92 3.97
C VAL A 171 -3.73 -2.71 4.79
N CYS A 172 -2.46 -2.65 5.14
CA CYS A 172 -1.85 -1.57 5.89
C CYS A 172 -1.08 -0.64 4.93
N LYS A 173 -1.65 0.53 4.63
CA LYS A 173 -1.09 1.51 3.70
C LYS A 173 -0.21 2.52 4.44
N LYS A 174 1.11 2.42 4.29
CA LYS A 174 2.07 3.37 4.89
C LYS A 174 1.81 4.77 4.34
N GLN A 175 1.80 5.77 5.22
CA GLN A 175 1.58 7.13 4.79
C GLN A 175 2.63 7.56 3.76
N PRO A 176 2.24 8.26 2.69
CA PRO A 176 3.20 8.88 1.78
C PRO A 176 4.07 9.90 2.51
N LEU A 177 5.29 10.13 2.02
CA LEU A 177 6.10 11.25 2.49
C LEU A 177 5.36 12.55 2.18
N GLN A 178 4.93 13.24 3.23
CA GLN A 178 4.51 14.62 3.13
C GLN A 178 5.76 15.48 3.28
N LEU A 179 6.29 15.95 2.15
CA LEU A 179 7.24 17.05 2.20
C LEU A 179 6.51 18.25 2.82
N PRO A 180 7.12 18.99 3.76
CA PRO A 180 6.57 20.25 4.21
C PRO A 180 6.30 21.11 2.98
N GLN A 181 5.03 21.28 2.64
CA GLN A 181 4.67 22.32 1.70
C GLN A 181 4.94 23.62 2.45
N ALA A 182 6.04 24.29 2.12
CA ALA A 182 6.27 25.65 2.58
C ALA A 182 5.07 26.48 2.12
N GLN A 183 4.09 26.66 2.99
CA GLN A 183 2.92 27.47 2.72
C GLN A 183 3.41 28.89 2.50
N GLY A 184 3.39 29.35 1.25
CA GLY A 184 3.59 30.75 0.89
C GLY A 184 5.01 31.31 0.96
N GLN A 185 6.02 30.58 1.44
CA GLN A 185 7.40 31.05 1.35
C GLN A 185 8.04 30.64 0.02
N LYS A 186 7.81 31.45 -1.02
CA LYS A 186 8.84 31.62 -2.05
C LYS A 186 10.04 32.25 -1.34
N ALA A 187 10.95 31.44 -0.81
CA ALA A 187 12.26 31.94 -0.43
C ALA A 187 12.89 32.52 -1.71
N GLN A 188 12.97 33.85 -1.81
CA GLN A 188 13.87 34.45 -2.77
C GLN A 188 15.27 33.99 -2.38
N LEU A 189 15.93 33.28 -3.28
CA LEU A 189 17.33 32.94 -3.10
C LEU A 189 18.09 34.26 -2.92
N PRO A 190 19.02 34.37 -1.94
CA PRO A 190 19.85 35.55 -1.79
C PRO A 190 20.49 35.92 -3.13
N ASP A 191 20.61 37.21 -3.41
CA ASP A 191 21.30 37.67 -4.62
C ASP A 191 22.72 37.06 -4.68
N GLY A 192 23.01 36.32 -5.77
CA GLY A 192 24.26 35.57 -5.96
C GLY A 192 24.16 34.05 -5.76
N TRP A 193 23.14 33.52 -5.09
CA TRP A 193 22.95 32.06 -4.92
C TRP A 193 22.59 31.32 -6.21
N VAL A 194 21.95 32.01 -7.17
CA VAL A 194 21.66 31.44 -8.49
C VAL A 194 22.94 31.17 -9.29
N ALA A 195 24.02 31.94 -9.03
CA ALA A 195 25.32 31.72 -9.65
C ALA A 195 26.11 30.62 -8.90
N GLY A 196 26.14 30.67 -7.56
CA GLY A 196 26.86 29.69 -6.75
C GLY A 196 26.27 28.28 -6.77
N SER A 197 24.94 28.15 -6.94
CA SER A 197 24.27 26.84 -7.01
C SER A 197 24.63 26.06 -8.27
N LYS A 198 24.87 26.70 -9.42
CA LYS A 198 25.25 26.01 -10.66
C LYS A 198 26.67 25.47 -10.59
N GLU A 199 27.61 26.24 -10.05
CA GLU A 199 29.00 25.79 -9.80
C GLU A 199 29.08 24.71 -8.72
N LEU A 200 28.34 24.88 -7.61
CA LEU A 200 28.24 23.86 -6.56
C LEU A 200 27.66 22.56 -7.11
N PHE A 201 26.60 22.65 -7.92
CA PHE A 201 25.97 21.47 -8.51
C PHE A 201 26.87 20.79 -9.53
N GLN A 202 27.62 21.56 -10.34
CA GLN A 202 28.65 21.01 -11.24
C GLN A 202 29.78 20.32 -10.48
N LYS A 203 30.23 20.88 -9.36
CA LYS A 203 31.22 20.24 -8.47
C LYS A 203 30.68 18.93 -7.91
N LEU A 204 29.46 18.93 -7.37
CA LEU A 204 28.80 17.73 -6.86
C LEU A 204 28.57 16.68 -7.96
N GLN A 205 28.15 17.09 -9.16
CA GLN A 205 28.02 16.18 -10.31
C GLN A 205 29.36 15.53 -10.65
N LYS A 206 30.45 16.29 -10.63
CA LYS A 206 31.80 15.79 -10.91
C LYS A 206 32.32 14.87 -9.80
N GLU A 207 32.10 15.20 -8.53
CA GLU A 207 32.51 14.39 -7.38
C GLU A 207 31.71 13.08 -7.28
N LEU A 208 30.42 13.11 -7.61
CA LEU A 208 29.52 11.96 -7.53
C LEU A 208 29.37 11.19 -8.86
N GLY A 209 30.06 11.62 -9.92
CA GLY A 209 30.00 10.99 -11.24
C GLY A 209 28.61 11.03 -11.89
N LEU A 210 27.82 12.07 -11.62
CA LEU A 210 26.46 12.20 -12.13
C LEU A 210 26.44 12.80 -13.54
N PRO A 211 25.48 12.41 -14.40
CA PRO A 211 25.31 12.98 -15.75
C PRO A 211 25.13 14.50 -15.74
N GLU A 212 25.74 15.21 -16.70
CA GLU A 212 25.71 16.68 -16.78
C GLU A 212 24.30 17.25 -17.05
N ASP A 213 23.41 16.44 -17.61
CA ASP A 213 22.04 16.79 -17.99
C ASP A 213 20.99 16.53 -16.88
N LEU A 214 21.43 16.14 -15.68
CA LEU A 214 20.55 15.78 -14.56
C LEU A 214 19.49 16.85 -14.21
N LEU A 215 19.81 18.13 -14.42
CA LEU A 215 18.90 19.28 -14.19
C LEU A 215 18.32 19.89 -15.46
N ALA A 216 18.57 19.31 -16.63
CA ALA A 216 17.92 19.76 -17.85
C ALA A 216 16.41 19.62 -17.65
N LYS A 217 15.72 20.77 -17.55
CA LYS A 217 14.26 20.86 -17.40
C LYS A 217 13.63 19.88 -18.38
N GLY A 218 13.05 18.80 -17.86
CA GLY A 218 12.47 17.74 -18.67
C GLY A 218 11.45 18.31 -19.65
N ARG A 219 11.84 18.45 -20.92
CA ARG A 219 10.89 18.24 -22.00
C ARG A 219 10.56 16.75 -21.91
N ARG A 220 9.32 16.42 -21.55
CA ARG A 220 8.77 15.10 -21.83
C ARG A 220 8.88 14.86 -23.34
N THR A 221 9.95 14.23 -23.79
CA THR A 221 10.04 13.66 -25.12
C THR A 221 9.14 12.44 -25.13
N ARG A 222 7.92 12.62 -25.67
CA ARG A 222 7.10 11.50 -26.10
C ARG A 222 7.87 10.82 -27.23
N VAL A 223 8.53 9.70 -26.93
CA VAL A 223 9.15 8.87 -27.96
C VAL A 223 8.03 8.16 -28.71
N MET A 224 7.54 8.76 -29.79
CA MET A 224 6.82 8.02 -30.82
C MET A 224 7.86 7.50 -31.81
N VAL A 225 8.05 6.19 -31.83
CA VAL A 225 8.83 5.51 -32.86
C VAL A 225 7.97 5.50 -34.12
N VAL A 226 8.35 6.33 -35.11
CA VAL A 226 7.83 6.22 -36.47
C VAL A 226 8.90 5.54 -37.32
N PRO A 227 8.61 4.42 -38.00
CA PRO A 227 9.58 3.77 -38.87
C PRO A 227 9.90 4.68 -40.06
N ALA A 228 11.19 4.80 -40.39
CA ALA A 228 11.66 5.58 -41.51
C ALA A 228 11.27 4.93 -42.84
N GLY A 229 10.66 5.72 -43.73
CA GLY A 229 10.45 5.30 -45.12
C GLY A 229 9.65 6.27 -45.97
N SER A 230 10.38 7.03 -46.79
CA SER A 230 9.98 7.61 -48.08
C SER A 230 9.35 9.02 -48.15
N ALA A 231 10.26 9.98 -48.38
CA ALA A 231 10.32 10.92 -49.50
C ALA A 231 9.26 12.03 -49.69
N ALA A 232 9.79 13.15 -50.20
CA ALA A 232 9.26 14.49 -50.22
C ALA A 232 8.35 14.83 -51.41
N ALA A 233 7.45 15.79 -51.20
CA ALA A 233 6.91 16.81 -52.12
C ALA A 233 5.65 17.41 -51.44
N GLY A 234 5.26 18.68 -51.49
CA GLY A 234 5.75 19.92 -52.07
C GLY A 234 4.75 21.03 -51.68
N LEU A 235 5.28 22.22 -51.43
CA LEU A 235 4.76 23.58 -51.65
C LEU A 235 3.23 23.91 -51.80
N HIS A 236 2.90 25.11 -51.25
CA HIS A 236 1.71 25.99 -51.42
C HIS A 236 0.43 25.60 -50.64
N GLY A 237 -0.36 26.48 -50.02
CA GLY A 237 -0.36 27.94 -49.87
C GLY A 237 -1.66 28.41 -49.15
N THR A 238 -1.61 29.64 -48.61
CA THR A 238 -2.70 30.62 -48.40
C THR A 238 -3.86 30.44 -47.37
N GLN A 239 -3.98 31.50 -46.53
CA GLN A 239 -5.19 32.24 -46.07
C GLN A 239 -6.19 31.53 -45.13
N ARG A 240 -7.02 32.18 -44.30
CA ARG A 240 -7.16 33.46 -43.54
C ARG A 240 -8.56 33.35 -42.86
N HIS A 241 -8.83 34.18 -41.84
CA HIS A 241 -10.14 34.44 -41.18
C HIS A 241 -10.68 33.35 -40.22
N GLY A 242 -11.32 33.66 -39.09
CA GLY A 242 -11.70 34.92 -38.46
C GLY A 242 -12.54 34.67 -37.19
N SER A 243 -12.40 35.57 -36.20
CA SER A 243 -13.45 36.17 -35.34
C SER A 243 -14.43 35.27 -34.55
N SER A 244 -14.43 35.41 -33.20
CA SER A 244 -15.47 36.11 -32.38
C SER A 244 -16.60 35.16 -31.93
N SER A 245 -17.24 35.21 -30.77
CA SER A 245 -17.36 36.17 -29.65
C SER A 245 -18.25 35.54 -28.57
N SER A 246 -18.19 36.10 -27.33
CA SER A 246 -19.29 36.36 -26.36
C SER A 246 -20.29 35.25 -26.00
N GLY A 247 -20.72 35.04 -24.75
CA GLY A 247 -20.66 35.84 -23.53
C GLY A 247 -21.89 35.50 -22.66
N SER A 248 -21.77 35.68 -21.33
CA SER A 248 -22.81 36.01 -20.31
C SER A 248 -24.07 35.12 -20.18
N ALA A 249 -24.80 35.00 -19.07
CA ALA A 249 -24.74 35.34 -17.64
C ALA A 249 -26.09 34.88 -17.04
N GLY A 250 -26.21 34.83 -15.71
CA GLY A 250 -27.49 34.79 -14.95
C GLY A 250 -27.73 33.44 -14.26
N ALA A 251 -27.87 33.26 -12.94
CA ALA A 251 -28.48 33.99 -11.81
C ALA A 251 -29.76 33.28 -11.31
N GLY A 252 -29.92 33.21 -9.97
CA GLY A 252 -31.14 32.81 -9.23
C GLY A 252 -30.90 31.59 -8.31
N SER A 253 -30.73 31.73 -6.99
CA SER A 253 -31.77 31.85 -5.92
C SER A 253 -32.73 30.64 -5.89
N SER A 254 -33.12 29.97 -4.80
CA SER A 254 -33.18 30.26 -3.36
C SER A 254 -33.69 28.99 -2.64
N SER A 255 -33.37 28.86 -1.33
CA SER A 255 -34.13 28.27 -0.18
C SER A 255 -35.18 27.14 -0.42
N THR A 256 -35.39 26.16 0.45
CA THR A 256 -35.79 26.27 1.88
C THR A 256 -35.91 24.87 2.52
N GLN A 257 -35.60 24.80 3.83
CA GLN A 257 -36.24 24.02 4.93
C GLN A 257 -36.49 22.50 4.75
N GLY A 258 -36.05 21.64 5.67
CA GLY A 258 -36.45 21.44 7.07
C GLY A 258 -36.41 19.91 7.30
N THR A 259 -36.32 19.28 8.47
CA THR A 259 -36.82 19.53 9.82
C THR A 259 -36.27 18.44 10.77
N ALA A 260 -36.42 18.68 12.09
CA ALA A 260 -36.56 17.71 13.20
C ALA A 260 -35.33 16.86 13.61
N ALA A 261 -35.09 16.46 14.85
CA ALA A 261 -35.66 16.67 16.20
C ALA A 261 -34.66 15.96 17.18
N GLN A 262 -34.34 16.52 18.35
CA GLN A 262 -34.65 15.96 19.71
C GLN A 262 -34.44 14.43 19.86
N GLN A 263 -33.79 13.85 20.88
CA GLN A 263 -33.63 14.22 22.29
C GLN A 263 -32.55 13.33 22.96
N ARG A 264 -31.84 13.97 23.89
CA ARG A 264 -31.35 13.57 25.23
C ARG A 264 -31.32 12.08 25.66
N ALA A 265 -30.11 11.71 26.07
CA ALA A 265 -29.73 10.57 26.90
C ALA A 265 -30.21 10.66 28.36
N ALA A 266 -30.40 9.49 28.97
CA ALA A 266 -30.51 9.28 30.41
C ALA A 266 -29.45 8.25 30.87
N SER A 267 -28.90 8.52 32.05
CA SER A 267 -27.80 7.90 32.79
C SER A 267 -28.04 6.44 33.21
N MET A 268 -27.02 5.58 33.07
CA MET A 268 -26.17 5.02 34.15
C MET A 268 -26.89 4.56 35.43
N HIS A 269 -26.96 3.24 35.63
CA HIS A 269 -26.74 2.60 36.93
C HIS A 269 -26.40 1.10 36.74
N ALA A 270 -25.20 0.71 37.19
CA ALA A 270 -24.84 -0.62 37.70
C ALA A 270 -24.87 -0.52 39.25
N PRO A 271 -24.93 -1.59 40.07
CA PRO A 271 -24.07 -2.81 40.06
C PRO A 271 -24.95 -4.09 40.28
N ASP A 272 -24.53 -5.32 40.60
CA ASP A 272 -23.35 -5.89 41.26
C ASP A 272 -23.34 -7.44 41.08
N GLU A 273 -22.21 -8.04 41.45
CA GLU A 273 -21.81 -9.45 41.58
C GLU A 273 -22.85 -10.58 41.78
N LEU A 274 -22.54 -11.80 41.25
CA LEU A 274 -22.35 -13.03 42.04
C LEU A 274 -21.88 -14.25 41.21
N ARG A 275 -21.08 -15.07 41.90
CA ARG A 275 -20.48 -16.40 41.64
C ARG A 275 -21.49 -17.42 41.08
N ASP A 276 -21.15 -18.46 40.32
CA ASP A 276 -20.10 -19.50 40.44
C ASP A 276 -19.50 -19.90 39.08
#